data_AF-A0A1A7QUT0-F1
#
_entry.id   AF-A0A1A7QUT0-F1
#
_cell.length_a   1.000
_cell.length_b   1.000
_cell.length_c   1.000
_cell.angle_alpha   90.00
_cell.angle_beta   90.00
_cell.angle_gamma   90.00
#
_symmetry.space_group_name_H-M   'P 1'
#
loop_
_entity.id
_entity.type
_entity.pdbx_description
1 polymer ?
#
loop_
_entity_poly.entity_id
_entity_poly.type
_entity_poly.pdbx_seq_one_letter_code
_entity_poly.pdbx_strand_id
1 'polypeptide(L)'
;MRIFRIAKNDYLSDLSGEGARLYGGRWNKKGYNMLYCSQFLSLCVLELLVHMDFKFINQDFGFIELEVPDELIATKSSNTILRQDWRHNPPLVATQDFGSSWLLSRSDLAIRMPSAVLPHENNILINPNHERFADIKVIRKGLLDLDARVLGT
;
A
#
# COMPACT_ATOMS: atom_id res chain seq x y z
N MET A 1 5.04 -3.20 13.93
CA MET A 1 5.19 -3.91 12.63
C MET A 1 6.07 -3.08 11.71
N ARG A 2 7.02 -3.71 11.02
CA ARG A 2 7.76 -3.07 9.92
C ARG A 2 7.02 -3.27 8.61
N ILE A 3 6.88 -2.19 7.86
CA ILE A 3 6.18 -2.18 6.57
C ILE A 3 6.97 -1.35 5.57
N PHE A 4 6.70 -1.55 4.30
CA PHE A 4 7.47 -0.96 3.22
C PHE A 4 6.56 -0.26 2.22
N ARG A 5 7.09 0.78 1.59
CA ARG A 5 6.50 1.40 0.41
C ARG A 5 7.61 1.70 -0.59
N ILE A 6 7.32 1.48 -1.86
CA ILE A 6 8.15 1.94 -2.98
C ILE A 6 7.45 3.13 -3.63
N ALA A 7 8.22 4.16 -3.96
CA ALA A 7 7.77 5.31 -4.73
C ALA A 7 8.95 5.92 -5.48
N LYS A 8 8.69 6.87 -6.39
CA LYS A 8 9.77 7.73 -6.89
C LYS A 8 10.35 8.55 -5.73
N ASN A 9 11.65 8.81 -5.78
CA ASN A 9 12.42 9.50 -4.74
C ASN A 9 11.78 10.83 -4.32
N ASP A 10 11.29 11.60 -5.28
CA ASP A 10 10.58 12.88 -5.04
C ASP A 10 9.34 12.74 -4.15
N TYR A 11 8.65 11.60 -4.21
CA TYR A 11 7.42 11.32 -3.45
C TYR A 11 7.63 10.33 -2.30
N LEU A 12 8.86 9.90 -2.07
CA LEU A 12 9.16 8.87 -1.08
C LEU A 12 8.87 9.34 0.36
N SER A 13 9.04 10.65 0.60
CA SER A 13 8.71 11.29 1.87
C SER A 13 7.24 11.68 2.01
N ASP A 14 6.47 11.65 0.92
CA ASP A 14 5.04 11.94 0.97
C ASP A 14 4.28 10.74 1.57
N LEU A 15 3.82 10.90 2.82
CA LEU A 15 3.00 9.92 3.52
C LEU A 15 1.52 10.32 3.57
N SER A 16 1.12 11.40 2.88
CA SER A 16 -0.25 11.92 2.90
C SER A 16 -1.25 11.03 2.14
N GLY A 17 -0.78 10.07 1.34
CA GLY A 17 -1.63 9.25 0.48
C GLY A 17 -2.21 10.00 -0.71
N GLU A 18 -1.58 11.11 -1.13
CA GLU A 18 -2.07 11.98 -2.21
C GLU A 18 -2.21 11.27 -3.55
N GLY A 19 -1.24 10.41 -3.92
CA GLY A 19 -1.35 9.62 -5.15
C GLY A 19 -2.62 8.76 -5.19
N ALA A 20 -2.96 8.09 -4.09
CA ALA A 20 -4.18 7.31 -3.99
C ALA A 20 -5.43 8.20 -4.01
N ARG A 21 -5.37 9.41 -3.45
CA ARG A 21 -6.47 10.38 -3.52
C ARG A 21 -6.76 10.81 -4.96
N LEU A 22 -5.71 11.08 -5.75
CA LEU A 22 -5.85 11.57 -7.13
C LEU A 22 -6.33 10.46 -8.09
N TYR A 23 -5.76 9.26 -7.97
CA TYR A 23 -5.97 8.19 -8.96
C TYR A 23 -6.91 7.08 -8.49
N GLY A 24 -7.16 6.97 -7.19
CA GLY A 24 -7.83 5.83 -6.59
C GLY A 24 -6.91 4.62 -6.53
N GLY A 25 -7.43 3.51 -6.01
CA GLY A 25 -6.72 2.24 -5.94
C GLY A 25 -7.70 1.09 -5.80
N ARG A 26 -7.21 -0.09 -5.42
CA ARG A 26 -8.10 -1.23 -5.16
C ARG A 26 -9.02 -1.01 -3.96
N TRP A 27 -8.50 -0.33 -2.94
CA TRP A 27 -9.16 -0.16 -1.64
C TRP A 27 -9.64 1.26 -1.37
N ASN A 28 -9.53 2.20 -2.32
CA ASN A 28 -10.05 3.54 -2.13
C ASN A 28 -10.55 4.15 -3.44
N LYS A 29 -11.61 4.95 -3.34
CA LYS A 29 -12.07 5.81 -4.42
C LYS A 29 -11.17 7.04 -4.56
N LYS A 30 -11.19 7.65 -5.75
CA LYS A 30 -10.67 9.01 -5.95
C LYS A 30 -11.31 9.97 -4.95
N GLY A 31 -10.53 10.91 -4.44
CA GLY A 31 -10.92 11.86 -3.40
C GLY A 31 -10.58 11.41 -1.97
N TYR A 32 -10.19 10.14 -1.76
CA TYR A 32 -9.85 9.63 -0.43
C TYR A 32 -8.37 9.30 -0.30
N ASN A 33 -7.67 9.96 0.63
CA ASN A 33 -6.28 9.67 0.95
C ASN A 33 -6.13 8.29 1.58
N MET A 34 -5.27 7.46 0.97
CA MET A 34 -4.87 6.17 1.51
C MET A 34 -3.39 5.98 1.25
N LEU A 35 -2.63 5.65 2.29
CA LEU A 35 -1.24 5.29 2.13
C LEU A 35 -1.13 3.76 2.01
N TYR A 36 -0.69 3.30 0.84
CA TYR A 36 -0.48 1.88 0.56
C TYR A 36 0.93 1.50 0.95
N CYS A 37 1.05 0.46 1.77
CA CYS A 37 2.30 -0.20 2.13
C CYS A 37 2.14 -1.72 2.00
N SER A 38 3.24 -2.44 2.04
CA SER A 38 3.27 -3.90 2.08
C SER A 38 4.06 -4.39 3.28
N GLN A 39 3.74 -5.61 3.73
CA GLN A 39 4.45 -6.26 4.83
C GLN A 39 5.92 -6.56 4.49
N PHE A 40 6.24 -6.74 3.20
CA PHE A 40 7.58 -7.05 2.72
C PHE A 40 7.97 -6.13 1.57
N LEU A 41 9.25 -5.78 1.50
CA LEU A 41 9.79 -5.01 0.37
C LEU A 41 9.67 -5.78 -0.96
N SER A 42 9.83 -7.11 -0.92
CA SER A 42 9.60 -8.00 -2.07
C SER A 42 8.17 -7.87 -2.62
N LEU A 43 7.17 -7.77 -1.74
CA LEU A 43 5.79 -7.56 -2.15
C LEU A 43 5.59 -6.19 -2.80
N CYS A 44 6.23 -5.13 -2.27
CA CYS A 44 6.19 -3.83 -2.94
C CYS A 44 6.74 -3.90 -4.38
N VAL A 45 7.79 -4.69 -4.61
CA VAL A 45 8.34 -4.91 -5.95
C VAL A 45 7.33 -5.63 -6.85
N LEU A 46 6.66 -6.67 -6.34
CA LEU A 46 5.60 -7.38 -7.09
C LEU A 46 4.44 -6.44 -7.45
N GLU A 47 3.97 -5.62 -6.51
CA GLU A 47 2.92 -4.62 -6.75
C GLU A 47 3.37 -3.59 -7.79
N LEU A 48 4.64 -3.13 -7.74
CA LEU A 48 5.19 -2.21 -8.73
C LEU A 48 5.18 -2.83 -10.14
N LEU A 49 5.61 -4.09 -10.27
CA LEU A 49 5.67 -4.82 -11.55
C LEU A 49 4.29 -5.11 -12.16
N VAL A 50 3.23 -5.13 -11.36
CA VAL A 50 1.84 -5.27 -11.88
C VAL A 50 1.33 -3.96 -12.50
N HIS A 51 1.84 -2.82 -12.03
CA HIS A 51 1.41 -1.50 -12.50
C HIS A 51 2.34 -0.90 -13.56
N MET A 52 3.57 -1.39 -13.66
CA MET A 52 4.62 -0.80 -14.48
C MET A 52 5.51 -1.88 -15.09
N ASP A 53 5.79 -1.74 -16.38
CA ASP A 53 6.79 -2.54 -17.06
C ASP A 53 8.18 -2.27 -16.47
N PHE A 54 8.98 -3.32 -16.26
CA PHE A 54 10.27 -3.27 -15.58
C PHE A 54 11.23 -2.23 -16.19
N LYS A 55 11.11 -1.97 -17.51
CA LYS A 55 11.95 -1.00 -18.23
C LYS A 55 11.78 0.45 -17.76
N PHE A 56 10.71 0.74 -17.03
CA PHE A 56 10.44 2.05 -16.46
C PHE A 56 10.86 2.14 -14.98
N ILE A 57 11.26 1.02 -14.37
CA ILE A 57 11.85 1.00 -13.04
C ILE A 57 13.33 1.36 -13.19
N ASN A 58 13.70 2.52 -12.67
CA ASN A 58 15.04 3.07 -12.76
C ASN A 58 15.52 3.53 -11.37
N GLN A 59 16.68 4.19 -11.32
CA GLN A 59 17.28 4.71 -10.08
C GLN A 59 16.47 5.83 -9.42
N ASP A 60 15.41 6.33 -10.08
CA ASP A 60 14.50 7.33 -9.50
C ASP A 60 13.54 6.70 -8.49
N PHE A 61 13.51 5.37 -8.35
CA PHE A 61 12.74 4.69 -7.33
C PHE A 61 13.55 4.41 -6.06
N GLY A 62 12.90 4.59 -4.93
CA GLY A 62 13.42 4.24 -3.62
C GLY A 62 12.36 3.53 -2.80
N PHE A 63 12.78 2.99 -1.67
CA PHE A 63 11.88 2.43 -0.68
C PHE A 63 11.98 3.20 0.64
N ILE A 64 10.87 3.20 1.37
CA ILE A 64 10.79 3.68 2.74
C ILE A 64 10.31 2.53 3.63
N GLU A 65 11.03 2.32 4.72
CA GLU A 65 10.63 1.41 5.79
C GLU A 65 9.98 2.23 6.90
N LEU A 66 8.77 1.84 7.27
CA LEU A 66 7.98 2.46 8.33
C LEU A 66 7.75 1.47 9.46
N GLU A 67 7.58 2.00 10.66
CA GLU A 67 7.12 1.25 11.81
C GLU A 67 5.76 1.76 12.25
N VAL A 68 4.79 0.85 12.32
CA VAL A 68 3.43 1.10 12.81
C VAL A 68 3.22 0.25 14.06
N PRO A 69 2.71 0.78 15.19
CA PRO A 69 2.40 -0.03 16.37
C PRO A 69 1.41 -1.15 16.03
N ASP A 70 1.69 -2.38 16.48
CA ASP A 70 0.93 -3.57 16.07
C ASP A 70 -0.54 -3.49 16.51
N GLU A 71 -0.76 -2.92 17.69
CA GLU A 71 -2.08 -2.71 18.30
C GLU A 71 -2.96 -1.72 17.52
N LEU A 72 -2.38 -0.93 16.62
CA LEU A 72 -3.10 0.01 15.76
C LEU A 72 -3.41 -0.57 14.37
N ILE A 73 -3.06 -1.84 14.12
CA ILE A 73 -3.31 -2.53 12.86
C ILE A 73 -4.48 -3.50 13.03
N ALA A 74 -5.64 -3.11 12.50
CA ALA A 74 -6.78 -3.99 12.44
C ALA A 74 -6.55 -5.15 11.47
N THR A 75 -6.91 -6.36 11.91
CA THR A 75 -7.05 -7.52 11.03
C THR A 75 -8.53 -7.77 10.82
N LYS A 76 -9.08 -7.37 9.66
CA LYS A 76 -10.46 -7.74 9.32
C LYS A 76 -10.47 -9.09 8.63
N SER A 77 -11.38 -9.97 9.07
CA SER A 77 -11.63 -11.27 8.45
C SER A 77 -11.89 -11.09 6.96
N SER A 78 -10.93 -11.53 6.15
CA SER A 78 -11.01 -11.57 4.69
C SER A 78 -12.29 -12.28 4.24
N ASN A 79 -12.66 -13.38 4.89
CA ASN A 79 -13.77 -14.23 4.46
C ASN A 79 -15.14 -13.55 4.45
N THR A 80 -15.36 -12.53 5.27
CA THR A 80 -16.65 -11.82 5.34
C THR A 80 -16.74 -10.65 4.36
N ILE A 81 -15.61 -10.06 3.97
CA ILE A 81 -15.54 -8.83 3.17
C ILE A 81 -15.12 -9.12 1.73
N LEU A 82 -14.27 -10.12 1.55
CA LEU A 82 -13.71 -10.54 0.28
C LEU A 82 -14.62 -11.60 -0.34
N ARG A 83 -15.59 -11.16 -1.15
CA ARG A 83 -16.23 -12.04 -2.14
C ARG A 83 -15.16 -12.74 -2.98
N GLN A 84 -15.45 -13.91 -3.57
CA GLN A 84 -14.47 -14.69 -4.35
C GLN A 84 -13.75 -13.88 -5.46
N ASP A 85 -14.31 -12.75 -5.89
CA ASP A 85 -13.85 -11.90 -6.98
C ASP A 85 -13.09 -10.62 -6.56
N TRP A 86 -12.76 -10.42 -5.28
CA TRP A 86 -12.08 -9.18 -4.81
C TRP A 86 -10.75 -8.86 -5.50
N ARG A 87 -10.11 -9.88 -6.10
CA ARG A 87 -8.87 -9.78 -6.88
C ARG A 87 -9.08 -9.35 -8.33
N HIS A 88 -10.33 -9.12 -8.77
CA HIS A 88 -10.65 -8.73 -10.14
C HIS A 88 -9.84 -7.51 -10.59
N ASN A 89 -9.50 -7.46 -11.87
CA ASN A 89 -8.79 -6.33 -12.49
C ASN A 89 -9.55 -5.89 -13.75
N PRO A 90 -10.08 -4.66 -13.81
CA PRO A 90 -9.89 -3.54 -12.87
C PRO A 90 -10.52 -3.79 -11.48
N PRO A 91 -10.11 -3.05 -10.43
CA PRO A 91 -10.69 -3.21 -9.09
C PRO A 91 -12.21 -3.01 -9.05
N LEU A 92 -12.89 -3.79 -8.20
CA LEU A 92 -14.33 -3.70 -8.04
C LEU A 92 -14.73 -2.44 -7.26
N VAL A 93 -15.87 -1.85 -7.60
CA VAL A 93 -16.45 -0.73 -6.84
C VAL A 93 -16.65 -1.11 -5.38
N ALA A 94 -17.04 -2.35 -5.10
CA ALA A 94 -17.24 -2.85 -3.74
C ALA A 94 -15.96 -2.82 -2.88
N THR A 95 -14.78 -3.13 -3.44
CA THR A 95 -13.51 -3.06 -2.69
C THR A 95 -13.12 -1.61 -2.41
N GLN A 96 -13.41 -0.71 -3.35
CA GLN A 96 -13.17 0.72 -3.17
C GLN A 96 -14.14 1.35 -2.15
N ASP A 97 -15.42 0.98 -2.19
CA ASP A 97 -16.44 1.41 -1.22
C ASP A 97 -16.07 0.99 0.19
N PHE A 98 -15.65 -0.26 0.37
CA PHE A 98 -15.24 -0.80 1.65
C PHE A 98 -14.12 0.04 2.27
N GLY A 99 -13.00 0.21 1.56
CA GLY A 99 -11.87 0.92 2.15
C GLY A 99 -12.09 2.43 2.24
N SER A 100 -12.88 3.04 1.36
CA SER A 100 -13.27 4.46 1.50
C SER A 100 -14.16 4.68 2.73
N SER A 101 -15.08 3.76 2.99
CA SER A 101 -15.92 3.80 4.20
C SER A 101 -15.09 3.57 5.47
N TRP A 102 -14.10 2.68 5.41
CA TRP A 102 -13.15 2.50 6.52
C TRP A 102 -12.34 3.77 6.80
N LEU A 103 -11.82 4.45 5.78
CA LEU A 103 -11.12 5.73 5.96
C LEU A 103 -11.99 6.78 6.67
N LEU A 104 -13.28 6.87 6.31
CA LEU A 104 -14.23 7.79 6.93
C LEU A 104 -14.54 7.43 8.39
N SER A 105 -14.58 6.13 8.72
CA SER A 105 -14.88 5.69 10.09
C SER A 105 -13.79 6.07 11.09
N ARG A 106 -12.53 6.23 10.64
CA ARG A 106 -11.36 6.50 11.48
C ARG A 106 -11.25 5.55 12.69
N SER A 107 -11.75 4.32 12.56
CA SER A 107 -11.77 3.35 13.66
C SER A 107 -10.39 2.80 14.00
N ASP A 108 -9.53 2.69 12.98
CA ASP A 108 -8.21 2.11 13.08
C ASP A 108 -7.22 2.94 12.26
N LEU A 109 -5.96 3.01 12.71
CA LEU A 109 -4.90 3.68 11.98
C LEU A 109 -4.57 2.94 10.68
N ALA A 110 -4.48 1.62 10.76
CA ALA A 110 -4.13 0.78 9.64
C ALA A 110 -4.99 -0.49 9.60
N ILE A 111 -5.15 -1.04 8.40
CA ILE A 111 -5.83 -2.31 8.16
C ILE A 111 -4.94 -3.23 7.32
N ARG A 112 -4.85 -4.48 7.75
CA ARG A 112 -4.18 -5.55 7.01
C ARG A 112 -5.13 -6.14 5.98
N MET A 113 -4.71 -6.15 4.72
CA MET A 113 -5.46 -6.74 3.60
C MET A 113 -4.55 -7.68 2.81
N PRO A 114 -5.04 -8.85 2.36
CA PRO A 114 -4.25 -9.71 1.48
C PRO A 114 -3.89 -8.97 0.19
N SER A 115 -2.70 -9.22 -0.36
CA SER A 115 -2.33 -8.70 -1.68
C SER A 115 -3.12 -9.40 -2.77
N ALA A 116 -3.63 -8.63 -3.74
CA ALA A 116 -4.27 -9.21 -4.91
C ALA A 116 -3.26 -9.94 -5.82
N VAL A 117 -1.98 -9.55 -5.77
CA VAL A 117 -0.87 -10.17 -6.51
C VAL A 117 -0.48 -11.48 -5.86
N LEU A 118 -0.19 -11.47 -4.55
CA LEU A 118 0.23 -12.64 -3.79
C LEU A 118 -0.60 -12.77 -2.48
N PRO A 119 -1.75 -13.48 -2.49
CA PRO A 119 -2.70 -13.49 -1.37
C PRO A 119 -2.19 -14.10 -0.06
N HIS A 120 -1.08 -14.81 -0.10
CA HIS A 120 -0.42 -15.34 1.10
C HIS A 120 0.38 -14.27 1.86
N GLU A 121 0.56 -13.09 1.26
CA GLU A 121 1.17 -11.92 1.87
C GLU A 121 0.19 -10.75 1.95
N ASN A 122 0.49 -9.78 2.81
CA ASN A 122 -0.43 -8.69 3.12
C ASN A 122 0.11 -7.33 2.71
N ASN A 123 -0.80 -6.53 2.16
CA ASN A 123 -0.68 -5.08 2.14
C ASN A 123 -1.21 -4.49 3.45
N ILE A 124 -0.61 -3.39 3.87
CA ILE A 124 -1.00 -2.60 5.03
C ILE A 124 -1.49 -1.26 4.51
N LEU A 125 -2.79 -1.02 4.64
CA LEU A 125 -3.43 0.23 4.23
C LEU A 125 -3.50 1.15 5.43
N ILE A 126 -3.03 2.38 5.28
CA ILE A 126 -2.97 3.35 6.37
C ILE A 126 -3.92 4.49 6.06
N ASN A 127 -4.61 4.97 7.09
CA ASN A 127 -5.45 6.16 7.05
C ASN A 127 -4.63 7.40 7.49
N PRO A 128 -4.24 8.29 6.56
CA PRO A 128 -3.46 9.48 6.90
C PRO A 128 -4.20 10.50 7.78
N ASN A 129 -5.53 10.39 7.86
CA ASN A 129 -6.39 11.29 8.63
C ASN A 129 -6.77 10.74 10.01
N HIS A 130 -6.17 9.61 10.43
CA HIS A 130 -6.38 9.05 11.76
C HIS A 130 -5.60 9.85 12.82
N GLU A 131 -6.16 10.03 14.02
CA GLU A 131 -5.55 10.87 15.07
C GLU A 131 -4.15 10.38 15.51
N ARG A 132 -3.95 9.06 15.47
CA ARG A 132 -2.68 8.38 15.81
C ARG A 132 -1.71 8.27 14.63
N PHE A 133 -1.94 8.96 13.51
CA PHE A 133 -1.05 8.86 12.34
C PHE A 133 0.40 9.31 12.66
N ALA A 134 0.56 10.25 13.59
CA ALA A 134 1.87 10.70 14.05
C ALA A 134 2.70 9.62 14.78
N ASP A 135 2.09 8.50 15.17
CA ASP A 135 2.79 7.39 15.83
C ASP A 135 3.60 6.54 14.84
N ILE A 136 3.39 6.73 13.53
CA ILE A 136 4.15 6.06 12.49
C ILE A 136 5.56 6.63 12.44
N LYS A 137 6.56 5.77 12.55
CA LYS A 137 7.96 6.18 12.50
C LYS A 137 8.57 5.84 11.15
N VAL A 138 9.29 6.80 10.57
CA VAL A 138 10.20 6.54 9.46
C VAL A 138 11.47 5.92 10.02
N ILE A 139 11.78 4.72 9.56
CA ILE A 139 12.95 3.97 10.04
C ILE A 139 14.15 4.25 9.16
N ARG A 140 13.98 4.07 7.85
CA ARG A 140 15.01 4.34 6.86
C ARG A 140 14.41 4.52 5.49
N LYS A 141 15.19 5.15 4.63
CA LYS A 141 14.97 5.20 3.18
C LYS A 141 16.19 4.59 2.50
N GLY A 142 15.99 4.00 1.34
CA GLY A 142 17.07 3.44 0.55
C GLY A 142 16.75 3.46 -0.94
N LEU A 143 17.78 3.32 -1.74
CA LEU A 143 17.62 3.11 -3.18
C LEU A 143 16.97 1.76 -3.43
N LEU A 144 16.11 1.69 -4.45
CA LEU A 144 15.60 0.43 -4.94
C LEU A 144 16.63 -0.18 -5.90
N ASP A 145 17.64 -0.84 -5.34
CA ASP A 145 18.72 -1.49 -6.10
C ASP A 145 18.31 -2.92 -6.48
N LEU A 146 17.65 -3.05 -7.63
CA LEU A 146 17.25 -4.35 -8.19
C LEU A 146 18.32 -4.85 -9.16
N ASP A 147 18.65 -6.14 -9.07
CA ASP A 147 19.54 -6.81 -10.01
C ASP A 147 19.02 -6.67 -11.46
N ALA A 148 19.93 -6.40 -12.40
CA ALA A 148 19.61 -6.19 -13.82
C ALA A 148 18.79 -7.34 -14.44
N ARG A 149 18.94 -8.58 -13.95
CA ARG A 149 18.15 -9.74 -14.40
C ARG A 149 16.66 -9.62 -14.07
N VAL A 150 16.31 -8.92 -13.00
CA VAL A 150 14.90 -8.59 -12.67
C VAL A 150 14.36 -7.54 -13.63
N LEU A 151 15.23 -6.63 -14.08
CA LEU A 151 14.92 -5.56 -15.02
C LEU A 151 15.04 -5.99 -16.49
N GLY A 152 15.19 -7.28 -16.79
CA GLY A 152 15.25 -7.78 -18.17
C GLY A 152 16.33 -7.13 -19.05
N THR A 153 17.40 -6.60 -18.45
CA THR A 153 18.53 -5.92 -19.11
C THR A 153 19.84 -6.67 -18.93
#